data_AF-A0A1Y6CSA8-F1
#
_entry.id   AF-A0A1Y6CSA8-F1
#
_cell.length_a   1.000
_cell.length_b   1.000
_cell.length_c   1.000
_cell.angle_alpha   90.00
_cell.angle_beta   90.00
_cell.angle_gamma   90.00
#
_symmetry.space_group_name_H-M   'P 1'
#
loop_
_entity.id
_entity.type
_entity.pdbx_description
1 polymer ?
#
loop_
_entity_poly.entity_id
_entity_poly.type
_entity_poly.pdbx_seq_one_letter_code
_entity_poly.pdbx_strand_id
1 'polypeptide(L)'
;MPMIHTNRNYIMVGKAFPEDRFVATYIMRDGGRFLLTTQPIDRLASAVRWALNMADYMAGPIEVLPIKSEDELLRQIVVAVGFEGIHAQTDPAMQREAHDLLTKLGILP
;
A
#
# COMPACT_ATOMS: atom_id res chain seq x y z
N MET A 1 -7.37 10.13 5.72
CA MET A 1 -8.36 9.28 5.04
C MET A 1 -9.44 8.87 6.03
N PRO A 2 -10.72 8.75 5.62
CA PRO A 2 -11.77 8.18 6.46
C PRO A 2 -11.41 6.75 6.89
N MET A 3 -11.69 6.44 8.16
CA MET A 3 -11.48 5.13 8.78
C MET A 3 -12.82 4.46 9.04
N ILE A 4 -12.93 3.18 8.70
CA ILE A 4 -14.09 2.36 9.01
C ILE A 4 -13.62 1.25 9.95
N HIS A 5 -14.07 1.30 11.20
CA HIS A 5 -13.70 0.33 12.22
C HIS A 5 -14.47 -0.99 12.06
N THR A 6 -13.77 -2.09 12.27
CA THR A 6 -14.32 -3.44 12.42
C THR A 6 -14.15 -3.91 13.87
N ASN A 7 -14.42 -5.17 14.19
CA ASN A 7 -14.38 -5.63 15.59
C ASN A 7 -12.97 -5.66 16.18
N ARG A 8 -11.96 -5.98 15.36
CA ARG A 8 -10.56 -6.11 15.75
C ARG A 8 -9.66 -5.03 15.12
N ASN A 9 -10.06 -4.48 13.98
CA ASN A 9 -9.17 -3.70 13.13
C ASN A 9 -9.93 -2.52 12.50
N TYR A 10 -9.35 -1.92 11.46
CA TYR A 10 -10.01 -0.90 10.66
C TYR A 10 -9.51 -0.94 9.22
N ILE A 11 -10.30 -0.33 8.34
CA ILE A 11 -9.87 -0.02 6.99
C ILE A 11 -9.78 1.48 6.78
N MET A 12 -8.83 1.91 5.96
CA MET A 12 -8.69 3.29 5.49
C MET A 12 -9.07 3.34 4.01
N VAL A 13 -9.93 4.27 3.64
CA VAL A 13 -10.36 4.40 2.24
C VAL A 13 -9.96 5.77 1.71
N GLY A 14 -9.16 5.79 0.66
CA GLY A 14 -8.81 7.00 -0.07
C GLY A 14 -10.03 7.64 -0.72
N LYS A 15 -10.03 8.97 -0.80
CA LYS A 15 -11.06 9.68 -1.55
C LYS A 15 -10.82 9.43 -3.04
N ALA A 16 -11.83 8.93 -3.74
CA ALA A 16 -11.78 8.77 -5.19
C ALA A 16 -12.09 10.08 -5.91
N PHE A 17 -11.41 10.31 -7.01
CA PHE A 17 -11.57 11.43 -7.92
C PHE A 17 -11.82 10.94 -9.36
N PRO A 18 -12.43 11.75 -10.25
CA PRO A 18 -12.73 11.35 -11.63
C PRO A 18 -11.51 10.94 -12.47
N GLU A 19 -10.33 11.48 -12.14
CA GLU A 19 -9.06 11.13 -12.78
C GLU A 19 -8.49 9.79 -12.35
N ASP A 20 -8.98 9.16 -11.28
CA ASP A 20 -8.45 7.89 -10.81
C ASP A 20 -8.69 6.77 -11.84
N ARG A 21 -7.73 5.87 -11.93
CA ARG A 21 -7.70 4.77 -12.91
C ARG A 21 -7.55 3.41 -12.27
N PHE A 22 -6.92 3.37 -11.10
CA PHE A 22 -6.67 2.14 -10.37
C PHE A 22 -7.10 2.28 -8.91
N VAL A 23 -7.26 1.14 -8.25
CA VAL A 23 -7.34 1.03 -6.81
C VAL A 23 -6.27 0.05 -6.34
N ALA A 24 -5.41 0.51 -5.45
CA ALA A 24 -4.42 -0.31 -4.76
C ALA A 24 -4.94 -0.68 -3.37
N THR A 25 -4.74 -1.93 -2.97
CA THR A 25 -5.06 -2.42 -1.63
C THR A 25 -3.77 -2.77 -0.92
N TYR A 26 -3.54 -2.19 0.25
CA TYR A 26 -2.36 -2.42 1.07
C TYR A 26 -2.75 -3.07 2.39
N ILE A 27 -1.84 -3.89 2.91
CA ILE A 27 -1.87 -4.35 4.30
C ILE A 27 -0.82 -3.57 5.07
N MET A 28 -1.22 -2.99 6.19
CA MET A 28 -0.32 -2.29 7.10
C MET A 28 0.28 -3.31 8.07
N ARG A 29 1.61 -3.36 8.18
CA ARG A 29 2.36 -4.19 9.14
C ARG A 29 3.53 -3.39 9.71
N ASP A 30 4.14 -3.88 10.78
CA ASP A 30 5.27 -3.20 11.43
C ASP A 30 6.34 -2.78 10.41
N GLY A 31 6.52 -1.46 10.24
CA GLY A 31 7.49 -0.89 9.31
C GLY A 31 6.94 -0.34 8.00
N GLY A 32 5.67 -0.58 7.64
CA GLY A 32 5.11 0.08 6.46
C GLY A 32 3.84 -0.50 5.84
N ARG A 33 3.59 -0.07 4.60
CA ARG A 33 2.50 -0.52 3.75
C ARG A 33 3.01 -1.58 2.77
N PHE A 34 2.25 -2.66 2.64
CA PHE A 34 2.57 -3.75 1.72
C PHE A 34 1.47 -3.88 0.69
N LEU A 35 1.80 -3.72 -0.59
CA LEU A 35 0.83 -3.78 -1.67
C LEU A 35 0.35 -5.23 -1.86
N LEU A 36 -0.95 -5.46 -1.66
CA LEU A 36 -1.56 -6.77 -1.83
C LEU A 36 -2.07 -6.98 -3.26
N THR A 37 -2.76 -5.99 -3.81
CA THR A 37 -3.36 -6.08 -5.14
C THR A 37 -3.63 -4.71 -5.74
N THR A 38 -3.66 -4.67 -7.07
CA THR A 38 -4.06 -3.53 -7.88
C THR A 38 -5.19 -3.96 -8.79
N GLN A 39 -6.22 -3.11 -8.91
CA GLN A 39 -7.39 -3.37 -9.74
C GLN A 39 -7.80 -2.10 -10.47
N PRO A 40 -8.59 -2.17 -11.56
CA PRO A 40 -9.17 -0.98 -12.18
C PRO A 40 -10.11 -0.24 -11.20
N ILE A 41 -10.24 1.07 -11.35
CA ILE A 41 -11.00 1.94 -10.42
C ILE A 41 -12.48 1.55 -10.28
N ASP A 42 -13.09 0.95 -11.31
CA ASP A 42 -14.47 0.44 -11.26
C ASP A 42 -14.67 -0.67 -10.20
N ARG A 43 -13.57 -1.28 -9.73
CA ARG A 43 -13.56 -2.27 -8.64
C ARG A 43 -13.46 -1.66 -7.26
N LEU A 44 -13.36 -0.34 -7.10
CA LEU A 44 -13.21 0.32 -5.79
C LEU A 44 -14.23 -0.17 -4.75
N ALA A 45 -15.51 -0.20 -5.10
CA ALA A 45 -16.56 -0.66 -4.18
C ALA A 45 -16.38 -2.15 -3.78
N SER A 46 -15.92 -2.98 -4.71
CA SER A 46 -15.64 -4.40 -4.45
C SER A 46 -14.40 -4.56 -3.56
N ALA A 47 -13.35 -3.76 -3.79
CA ALA A 47 -12.15 -3.73 -2.97
C ALA A 47 -12.46 -3.29 -1.52
N VAL A 48 -13.26 -2.24 -1.34
CA VAL A 48 -13.72 -1.78 -0.01
C VAL A 48 -14.51 -2.87 0.70
N ARG A 49 -15.48 -3.50 0.01
CA ARG A 49 -16.27 -4.59 0.59
C ARG A 49 -15.41 -5.78 1.00
N TRP A 50 -14.46 -6.18 0.17
CA TRP A 50 -13.51 -7.23 0.49
C TRP A 50 -12.67 -6.85 1.72
N ALA A 51 -12.16 -5.62 1.77
CA ALA A 51 -11.33 -5.14 2.88
C ALA A 51 -12.11 -5.16 4.20
N LEU A 52 -13.38 -4.73 4.21
CA LEU A 52 -14.24 -4.82 5.39
C LEU A 52 -14.40 -6.26 5.89
N ASN A 53 -14.60 -7.21 4.98
CA ASN A 53 -14.77 -8.63 5.34
C ASN A 53 -13.47 -9.25 5.85
N MET A 54 -12.31 -8.74 5.43
CA MET A 54 -11.01 -9.31 5.74
C MET A 54 -10.30 -8.64 6.93
N ALA A 55 -10.65 -7.40 7.27
CA ALA A 55 -9.91 -6.60 8.24
C ALA A 55 -9.75 -7.30 9.61
N ASP A 56 -10.80 -8.00 10.09
CA ASP A 56 -10.77 -8.73 11.36
C ASP A 56 -9.87 -9.98 11.32
N TYR A 57 -9.60 -10.53 10.14
CA TYR A 57 -8.73 -11.68 9.96
C TYR A 57 -7.26 -11.28 9.77
N MET A 58 -6.99 -10.04 9.40
CA MET A 58 -5.63 -9.56 9.15
C MET A 58 -4.87 -9.22 10.44
N ALA A 59 -3.54 -9.26 10.37
CA ALA A 59 -2.67 -8.88 11.47
C ALA A 59 -2.59 -7.36 11.70
N GLY A 60 -2.94 -6.57 10.69
CA GLY A 60 -2.94 -5.11 10.76
C GLY A 60 -3.91 -4.49 9.76
N PRO A 61 -4.11 -3.16 9.82
CA PRO A 61 -5.13 -2.44 9.05
C PRO A 61 -5.00 -2.64 7.53
N ILE A 62 -6.11 -2.47 6.81
CA ILE A 62 -6.12 -2.51 5.35
C ILE A 62 -6.34 -1.09 4.82
N GLU A 63 -5.52 -0.68 3.86
CA GLU A 63 -5.69 0.59 3.15
C GLU A 63 -6.16 0.33 1.73
N VAL A 64 -7.21 1.03 1.29
CA VAL A 64 -7.74 0.97 -0.07
C VAL A 64 -7.59 2.35 -0.68
N LEU A 65 -6.67 2.49 -1.63
CA LEU A 65 -6.24 3.78 -2.17
C LEU A 65 -6.53 3.86 -3.68
N PRO A 66 -7.43 4.77 -4.12
CA PRO A 66 -7.53 5.17 -5.52
C PRO A 66 -6.21 5.80 -6.00
N ILE A 67 -5.81 5.50 -7.23
CA ILE A 67 -4.56 5.97 -7.84
C ILE A 67 -4.86 6.59 -9.21
N LYS A 68 -4.24 7.74 -9.49
CA LYS A 68 -4.51 8.58 -10.65
C LYS A 68 -3.98 8.01 -11.96
N SER A 69 -2.75 7.48 -11.94
CA SER A 69 -2.06 7.09 -13.18
C SER A 69 -1.25 5.80 -13.03
N GLU A 70 -0.89 5.22 -14.18
CA GLU A 70 0.04 4.10 -14.24
C GLU A 70 1.40 4.47 -13.64
N ASP A 71 1.90 5.69 -13.89
CA ASP A 71 3.16 6.15 -13.31
C ASP A 71 3.12 6.18 -11.78
N GLU A 72 2.02 6.68 -11.21
CA GLU A 72 1.84 6.70 -9.76
C GLU A 72 1.74 5.26 -9.23
N LEU A 73 1.04 4.38 -9.94
CA LEU A 73 0.94 2.98 -9.58
C LEU A 73 2.31 2.26 -9.63
N LEU A 74 3.09 2.51 -10.67
CA LEU A 74 4.43 1.94 -10.83
C LEU A 74 5.35 2.41 -9.71
N ARG A 75 5.31 3.71 -9.36
CA ARG A 75 6.05 4.22 -8.20
C ARG A 75 5.67 3.45 -6.94
N GLN A 76 4.38 3.26 -6.69
CA GLN A 76 3.88 2.54 -5.52
C GLN A 76 4.34 1.08 -5.46
N ILE A 77 4.33 0.38 -6.60
CA ILE A 77 4.84 -0.99 -6.73
C ILE A 77 6.34 -1.03 -6.43
N VAL A 78 7.13 -0.11 -7.02
CA VAL A 78 8.58 -0.02 -6.80
C VAL A 78 8.88 0.25 -5.33
N VAL A 79 8.14 1.15 -4.67
CA VAL A 79 8.29 1.40 -3.24
C VAL A 79 8.04 0.10 -2.45
N ALA A 80 6.91 -0.57 -2.70
CA ALA A 80 6.53 -1.77 -1.95
C ALA A 80 7.55 -2.91 -2.11
N VAL A 81 7.95 -3.22 -3.36
CA VAL A 81 8.94 -4.27 -3.66
C VAL A 81 10.33 -3.89 -3.13
N GLY A 82 10.71 -2.62 -3.23
CA GLY A 82 11.97 -2.11 -2.71
C GLY A 82 12.07 -2.27 -1.19
N PHE A 83 11.02 -1.93 -0.45
CA PHE A 83 10.97 -2.12 1.00
C PHE A 83 11.06 -3.58 1.41
N GLU A 84 10.32 -4.47 0.75
CA GLU A 84 10.40 -5.91 1.01
C GLU A 84 11.82 -6.45 0.75
N GLY A 85 12.45 -6.04 -0.36
CA GLY A 85 13.82 -6.42 -0.68
C GLY A 85 14.83 -5.96 0.38
N ILE A 86 14.66 -4.74 0.91
CA ILE A 86 15.52 -4.21 2.00
C ILE A 86 15.32 -5.00 3.28
N HIS A 87 14.08 -5.28 3.67
CA HIS A 87 13.79 -6.01 4.91
C HIS A 87 14.19 -7.49 4.85
N ALA A 88 14.16 -8.09 3.65
CA ALA A 88 14.67 -9.45 3.43
C ALA A 88 16.20 -9.52 3.41
N GLN A 89 16.89 -8.38 3.22
CA GLN A 89 18.34 -8.34 3.19
C GLN A 89 18.92 -8.43 4.60
N THR A 90 19.80 -9.41 4.84
CA THR A 90 20.46 -9.60 6.15
C THR A 90 21.78 -8.85 6.28
N ASP A 91 22.35 -8.38 5.17
CA ASP A 91 23.58 -7.57 5.17
C ASP A 91 23.30 -6.09 5.48
N PRO A 92 23.81 -5.54 6.61
CA PRO A 92 23.61 -4.14 6.99
C PRO A 92 24.24 -3.11 6.04
N ALA A 93 25.22 -3.51 5.22
CA ALA A 93 25.81 -2.61 4.21
C ALA A 93 24.85 -2.44 3.02
N MET A 94 24.32 -3.55 2.50
CA MET A 94 23.32 -3.52 1.42
C MET A 94 22.01 -2.85 1.86
N GLN A 95 21.57 -3.04 3.11
CA GLN A 95 20.40 -2.31 3.64
C GLN A 95 20.60 -0.79 3.60
N ARG A 96 21.78 -0.30 4.00
CA ARG A 96 22.11 1.14 3.96
C ARG A 96 22.18 1.67 2.53
N GLU A 97 22.83 0.95 1.63
CA GLU A 97 22.93 1.37 0.22
C GLU A 97 21.55 1.46 -0.44
N ALA A 98 20.69 0.47 -0.21
CA ALA A 98 19.33 0.47 -0.73
C ALA A 98 18.48 1.59 -0.12
N HIS A 99 18.62 1.86 1.20
CA HIS A 99 17.96 3.00 1.85
C HIS A 99 18.40 4.34 1.24
N ASP A 100 19.71 4.53 1.03
CA ASP A 100 20.27 5.73 0.38
C ASP A 100 19.77 5.89 -1.05
N LEU A 101 19.68 4.80 -1.81
CA LEU A 101 19.18 4.82 -3.19
C LEU A 101 17.71 5.25 -3.22
N LEU A 102 16.86 4.66 -2.37
CA LEU A 102 15.44 5.04 -2.31
C LEU A 102 15.25 6.48 -1.82
N THR A 103 16.10 6.96 -0.91
CA THR A 103 16.10 8.37 -0.47
C THR A 103 16.46 9.30 -1.63
N LYS A 104 17.52 9.00 -2.40
CA LYS A 104 17.94 9.78 -3.58
C LYS A 104 16.89 9.81 -4.69
N LEU A 105 16.12 8.75 -4.82
CA LEU A 105 15.01 8.66 -5.77
C LEU A 105 13.74 9.40 -5.27
N GLY A 106 13.78 10.00 -4.07
CA GLY A 106 12.63 10.69 -3.46
C GLY A 106 11.50 9.73 -3.05
N ILE A 107 11.83 8.46 -2.85
CA ILE A 107 10.88 7.40 -2.47
C ILE A 107 10.70 7.34 -0.95
N LEU A 108 11.79 7.55 -0.19
CA LEU A 108 11.78 7.68 1.27
C LEU A 108 11.83 9.15 1.68
N PRO A 109 11.21 9.52 2.82
CA PRO A 109 11.30 10.86 3.40
C PRO A 109 12.71 11.22 3.87
#